data_AF-A0AAU5MY12-F1
#
_entry.id   AF-A0AAU5MY12-F1
#
_cell.length_a   1.000
_cell.length_b   1.000
_cell.length_c   1.000
_cell.angle_alpha   90.00
_cell.angle_beta   90.00
_cell.angle_gamma   90.00
#
_symmetry.space_group_name_H-M   'P 1'
#
loop_
_entity.id
_entity.type
_entity.pdbx_description
1 polymer ?
#
loop_
_entity_poly.entity_id
_entity_poly.type
_entity_poly.pdbx_seq_one_letter_code
_entity_poly.pdbx_strand_id
1 'polypeptide(L)'
;MSTLLLPPDTFVTYARGIDLPTFSGICADVGLPARTEGAADGWVWVTHDAATSSGGAVADQAGYVTGFRYEERFGSPNPVETVFLASTPACECPHGQNYMVPHCEAHPFHFIHSRRGFSTTYFNMGRRRESRRSGDLLVRELLAAGIVGRETPRYETEPGFNADGAVTLRLIADRFGLPSCA
;
A
#
# COMPACT_ATOMS: atom_id res chain seq x y z
N MET A 1 -3.63 15.13 15.43
CA MET A 1 -3.59 14.44 14.12
C MET A 1 -3.93 12.98 14.37
N SER A 2 -5.06 12.51 13.86
CA SER A 2 -5.49 11.12 14.04
C SER A 2 -4.46 10.17 13.44
N THR A 3 -4.06 9.14 14.19
CA THR A 3 -3.21 8.08 13.66
C THR A 3 -4.02 7.26 12.67
N LEU A 4 -3.54 7.19 11.42
CA LEU A 4 -4.02 6.20 10.48
C LEU A 4 -3.71 4.83 11.10
N LEU A 5 -4.69 4.20 11.72
CA LEU A 5 -4.58 2.85 12.24
C LEU A 5 -5.22 1.94 11.20
N LEU A 6 -4.40 1.32 10.37
CA LEU A 6 -4.88 0.19 9.57
C LEU A 6 -5.14 -0.96 10.56
N PRO A 7 -6.37 -1.48 10.67
CA PRO A 7 -6.61 -2.65 11.51
C PRO A 7 -5.67 -3.80 11.09
N PRO A 8 -5.20 -4.66 11.99
CA PRO A 8 -4.42 -5.83 11.62
C PRO A 8 -5.14 -6.69 10.56
N ASP A 9 -4.37 -7.45 9.78
CA ASP A 9 -4.89 -8.40 8.79
C ASP A 9 -5.88 -7.77 7.78
N THR A 10 -5.61 -6.51 7.42
CA THR A 10 -6.44 -5.73 6.51
C THR A 10 -5.63 -5.28 5.31
N PHE A 11 -6.25 -5.39 4.14
CA PHE A 11 -5.78 -4.77 2.91
C PHE A 11 -6.62 -3.52 2.66
N VAL A 12 -6.01 -2.42 2.26
CA VAL A 12 -6.73 -1.21 1.84
C VAL A 12 -6.15 -0.70 0.54
N THR A 13 -7.03 -0.25 -0.35
CA THR A 13 -6.64 0.47 -1.55
C THR A 13 -7.28 1.84 -1.50
N TYR A 14 -6.45 2.88 -1.46
CA TYR A 14 -6.85 4.24 -1.71
C TYR A 14 -6.75 4.50 -3.22
N ALA A 15 -7.76 5.12 -3.81
CA ALA A 15 -7.77 5.52 -5.20
C ALA A 15 -8.15 7.01 -5.33
N ARG A 16 -7.48 7.73 -6.23
CA ARG A 16 -7.77 9.12 -6.56
C ARG A 16 -8.01 9.24 -8.06
N GLY A 17 -8.94 10.10 -8.45
CA GLY A 17 -9.36 10.27 -9.85
C GLY A 17 -10.46 9.30 -10.30
N ILE A 18 -11.11 8.62 -9.36
CA ILE A 18 -12.23 7.70 -9.56
C ILE A 18 -13.25 7.91 -8.43
N ASP A 19 -14.55 7.82 -8.73
CA ASP A 19 -15.60 7.89 -7.72
C ASP A 19 -15.79 6.56 -6.98
N LEU A 20 -16.32 6.63 -5.75
CA LEU A 20 -16.42 5.47 -4.87
C LEU A 20 -17.33 4.36 -5.43
N PRO A 21 -18.57 4.65 -5.93
CA PRO A 21 -19.41 3.61 -6.53
C PRO A 21 -18.73 2.87 -7.68
N THR A 22 -18.01 3.60 -8.54
CA THR A 22 -17.26 3.00 -9.66
C THR A 22 -16.13 2.13 -9.16
N PHE A 23 -15.33 2.59 -8.19
CA PHE A 23 -14.21 1.82 -7.66
C PHE A 23 -14.68 0.56 -6.91
N SER A 24 -15.69 0.69 -6.05
CA SER A 24 -16.29 -0.43 -5.32
C SER A 24 -16.90 -1.47 -6.26
N GLY A 25 -17.63 -1.03 -7.29
CA GLY A 25 -18.18 -1.91 -8.31
C GLY A 25 -17.10 -2.69 -9.07
N ILE A 26 -16.00 -2.03 -9.45
CA ILE A 26 -14.85 -2.68 -10.09
C ILE A 26 -14.25 -3.78 -9.20
N CYS A 27 -14.13 -3.54 -7.91
CA CYS A 27 -13.64 -4.53 -6.95
C CYS A 27 -14.63 -5.70 -6.80
N ALA A 28 -15.93 -5.43 -6.69
CA ALA A 28 -16.97 -6.45 -6.60
C ALA A 28 -17.03 -7.35 -7.84
N ASP A 29 -16.91 -6.79 -9.05
CA ASP A 29 -16.97 -7.52 -10.33
C ASP A 29 -15.86 -8.57 -10.47
N VAL A 30 -14.73 -8.36 -9.79
CA VAL A 30 -13.59 -9.32 -9.79
C VAL A 30 -13.58 -10.21 -8.55
N GLY A 31 -14.67 -10.26 -7.79
CA GLY A 31 -14.79 -11.10 -6.60
C GLY A 31 -14.06 -10.57 -5.37
N LEU A 32 -13.77 -9.27 -5.32
CA LEU A 32 -13.17 -8.58 -4.18
C LEU A 32 -14.17 -7.57 -3.60
N PRO A 33 -15.31 -7.99 -3.03
CA PRO A 33 -16.23 -7.04 -2.41
C PRO A 33 -15.55 -6.28 -1.26
N ALA A 34 -15.87 -4.99 -1.14
CA ALA A 34 -15.37 -4.17 -0.05
C ALA A 34 -15.99 -4.61 1.29
N ARG A 35 -15.16 -4.73 2.33
CA ARG A 35 -15.61 -4.90 3.72
C ARG A 35 -16.12 -3.57 4.30
N THR A 36 -15.36 -2.50 4.05
CA THR A 36 -15.72 -1.12 4.34
C THR A 36 -15.22 -0.25 3.21
N GLU A 37 -15.83 0.92 3.05
CA GLU A 37 -15.48 1.86 2.00
C GLU A 37 -15.79 3.30 2.42
N GLY A 38 -15.15 4.27 1.79
CA GLY A 38 -15.39 5.67 2.08
C GLY A 38 -14.71 6.62 1.11
N ALA A 39 -14.95 7.92 1.31
CA ALA A 39 -14.39 8.98 0.51
C ALA A 39 -14.10 10.23 1.37
N ALA A 40 -12.88 10.77 1.25
CA ALA A 40 -12.42 11.96 1.96
C ALA A 40 -11.11 12.46 1.33
N ASP A 41 -10.83 13.76 1.42
CA ASP A 41 -9.57 14.38 0.99
C ASP A 41 -9.15 14.06 -0.47
N GLY A 42 -10.15 13.90 -1.35
CA GLY A 42 -9.95 13.55 -2.76
C GLY A 42 -9.52 12.10 -2.99
N TRP A 43 -9.55 11.26 -1.96
CA TRP A 43 -9.38 9.82 -2.03
C TRP A 43 -10.72 9.12 -1.83
N VAL A 44 -10.90 8.01 -2.54
CA VAL A 44 -11.84 6.96 -2.17
C VAL A 44 -11.04 5.77 -1.67
N TRP A 45 -11.60 4.96 -0.78
CA TRP A 45 -10.93 3.74 -0.33
C TRP A 45 -11.89 2.59 -0.17
N VAL A 46 -11.35 1.39 -0.31
CA VAL A 46 -12.00 0.13 0.04
C VAL A 46 -11.06 -0.70 0.89
N THR A 47 -11.60 -1.41 1.87
CA THR A 47 -10.84 -2.38 2.68
C THR A 47 -11.27 -3.80 2.36
N HIS A 48 -10.33 -4.75 2.42
CA HIS A 48 -10.60 -6.18 2.34
C HIS A 48 -9.99 -6.91 3.54
N ASP A 49 -10.66 -7.98 3.97
CA ASP A 49 -10.17 -8.82 5.06
C ASP A 49 -9.18 -9.87 4.51
N ALA A 50 -8.04 -10.04 5.17
CA ALA A 50 -7.05 -11.05 4.77
C ALA A 50 -7.57 -12.49 4.91
N ALA A 51 -8.62 -12.73 5.71
CA ALA A 51 -9.25 -14.05 5.82
C ALA A 51 -10.09 -14.42 4.58
N THR A 52 -10.54 -13.44 3.80
CA THR A 52 -11.46 -13.65 2.67
C THR A 52 -10.88 -13.27 1.31
N SER A 53 -9.71 -12.65 1.28
CA SER A 53 -9.10 -12.14 0.06
C SER A 53 -7.60 -12.39 0.04
N SER A 54 -7.05 -12.60 -1.15
CA SER A 54 -5.60 -12.63 -1.39
C SER A 54 -5.07 -11.21 -1.52
N GLY A 55 -4.04 -10.86 -0.73
CA GLY A 55 -3.46 -9.52 -0.80
C GLY A 55 -2.85 -9.21 -2.17
N GLY A 56 -2.30 -10.21 -2.85
CA GLY A 56 -1.79 -10.12 -4.21
C GLY A 56 -2.91 -9.78 -5.20
N ALA A 57 -4.07 -10.42 -5.09
CA ALA A 57 -5.22 -10.10 -5.93
C ALA A 57 -5.72 -8.66 -5.72
N VAL A 58 -5.76 -8.18 -4.47
CA VAL A 58 -6.12 -6.80 -4.16
C VAL A 58 -5.08 -5.81 -4.72
N ALA A 59 -3.79 -6.10 -4.54
CA ALA A 59 -2.69 -5.27 -5.04
C ALA A 59 -2.67 -5.18 -6.57
N ASP A 60 -2.89 -6.30 -7.26
CA ASP A 60 -2.98 -6.35 -8.73
C ASP A 60 -4.15 -5.51 -9.23
N GLN A 61 -5.30 -5.58 -8.55
CA GLN A 61 -6.46 -4.79 -8.91
C GLN A 61 -6.23 -3.28 -8.72
N ALA A 62 -5.51 -2.89 -7.67
CA ALA A 62 -5.04 -1.51 -7.50
C ALA A 62 -4.13 -1.07 -8.66
N GLY A 63 -3.24 -1.95 -9.14
CA GLY A 63 -2.45 -1.69 -10.34
C GLY A 63 -3.31 -1.52 -11.59
N TYR A 64 -4.22 -2.45 -11.85
CA TYR A 64 -5.04 -2.48 -13.05
C TYR A 64 -5.97 -1.28 -13.21
N VAL A 65 -6.56 -0.77 -12.12
CA VAL A 65 -7.44 0.40 -12.19
C VAL A 65 -6.71 1.66 -12.68
N THR A 66 -5.39 1.75 -12.45
CA THR A 66 -4.56 2.86 -12.92
C THR A 66 -4.10 2.70 -14.38
N GLY A 67 -4.24 1.51 -14.97
CA GLY A 67 -3.68 1.15 -16.28
C GLY A 67 -4.66 1.25 -17.45
N PHE A 68 -4.25 0.68 -18.59
CA PHE A 68 -5.02 0.69 -19.84
C PHE A 68 -6.29 -0.17 -19.79
N ARG A 69 -6.39 -1.08 -18.83
CA ARG A 69 -7.52 -2.02 -18.69
C ARG A 69 -8.88 -1.31 -18.65
N TYR A 70 -8.92 -0.09 -18.11
CA TYR A 70 -10.14 0.71 -17.99
C TYR A 70 -10.07 2.01 -18.78
N GLU A 71 -9.21 2.09 -19.80
CA GLU A 71 -9.07 3.30 -20.64
C GLU A 71 -10.38 3.66 -21.36
N GLU A 72 -11.18 2.68 -21.77
CA GLU A 72 -12.51 2.93 -22.34
C GLU A 72 -13.49 3.56 -21.35
N ARG A 73 -13.30 3.32 -20.03
CA ARG A 73 -14.16 3.84 -18.96
C ARG A 73 -13.69 5.20 -18.45
N PHE A 74 -12.37 5.43 -18.39
CA PHE A 74 -11.77 6.62 -17.74
C PHE A 74 -11.06 7.57 -18.72
N GLY A 75 -10.85 7.18 -19.96
CA GLY A 75 -10.16 7.96 -20.98
C GLY A 75 -8.63 8.01 -20.80
N SER A 76 -7.98 8.62 -21.79
CA SER A 76 -6.52 8.81 -21.83
C SER A 76 -6.15 10.29 -21.67
N PRO A 77 -5.11 10.62 -20.88
CA PRO A 77 -4.35 9.72 -20.03
C PRO A 77 -5.18 9.35 -18.78
N ASN A 78 -5.28 8.06 -18.45
CA ASN A 78 -5.99 7.59 -17.25
C ASN A 78 -5.41 8.32 -16.01
N PRO A 79 -6.20 9.19 -15.33
CA PRO A 79 -5.70 10.01 -14.25
C PRO A 79 -5.60 9.25 -12.93
N VAL A 80 -6.08 8.00 -12.87
CA VAL A 80 -6.20 7.25 -11.63
C VAL A 80 -4.84 6.92 -11.03
N GLU A 81 -4.76 7.15 -9.73
CA GLU A 81 -3.63 6.85 -8.86
C GLU A 81 -4.13 5.98 -7.71
N THR A 82 -3.33 5.00 -7.30
CA THR A 82 -3.65 4.19 -6.12
C THR A 82 -2.49 4.09 -5.13
N VAL A 83 -2.84 4.06 -3.84
CA VAL A 83 -1.96 3.63 -2.76
C VAL A 83 -2.57 2.38 -2.11
N PHE A 84 -1.88 1.26 -2.26
CA PHE A 84 -2.22 0.00 -1.59
C PHE A 84 -1.41 -0.13 -0.31
N LEU A 85 -2.09 -0.50 0.79
CA LEU A 85 -1.48 -0.81 2.07
C LEU A 85 -1.96 -2.16 2.60
N ALA A 86 -1.05 -2.91 3.20
CA ALA A 86 -1.36 -4.13 3.95
C ALA A 86 -0.79 -4.04 5.36
N SER A 87 -1.60 -4.41 6.36
CA SER A 87 -1.21 -4.54 7.77
C SER A 87 -0.93 -5.98 8.18
N THR A 88 -0.88 -6.91 7.22
CA THR A 88 -0.58 -8.30 7.51
C THR A 88 0.83 -8.45 8.09
N PRO A 89 1.06 -9.48 8.92
CA PRO A 89 2.37 -9.76 9.46
C PRO A 89 3.43 -9.88 8.36
N ALA A 90 4.64 -9.47 8.70
CA ALA A 90 5.78 -9.56 7.82
C ALA A 90 5.97 -11.02 7.39
N CYS A 91 5.85 -11.32 6.10
CA CYS A 91 5.82 -12.71 5.67
C CYS A 91 7.05 -13.52 6.11
N GLU A 92 6.79 -14.74 6.58
CA GLU A 92 7.78 -15.74 7.00
C GLU A 92 8.11 -16.77 5.89
N CYS A 93 7.54 -16.63 4.70
CA CYS A 93 7.86 -17.52 3.58
C CYS A 93 9.39 -17.54 3.34
N PRO A 94 10.00 -18.73 3.14
CA PRO A 94 11.45 -18.88 2.98
C PRO A 94 12.07 -17.98 1.89
N HIS A 95 11.27 -17.60 0.90
CA HIS A 95 11.66 -16.75 -0.22
C HIS A 95 11.33 -15.26 0.01
N GLY A 96 10.45 -14.91 0.95
CA GLY A 96 9.88 -13.56 1.10
C GLY A 96 10.81 -12.48 1.62
N GLN A 97 12.00 -12.84 2.09
CA GLN A 97 13.00 -11.88 2.55
C GLN A 97 13.89 -11.35 1.43
N ASN A 98 14.01 -12.06 0.30
CA ASN A 98 15.12 -11.88 -0.64
C ASN A 98 14.75 -11.28 -2.00
N TYR A 99 13.47 -11.03 -2.28
CA TYR A 99 13.04 -10.59 -3.62
C TYR A 99 12.43 -9.19 -3.64
N MET A 100 12.74 -8.48 -4.72
CA MET A 100 12.19 -7.18 -5.12
C MET A 100 10.83 -7.32 -5.82
N VAL A 101 10.14 -8.45 -5.67
CA VAL A 101 8.87 -8.79 -6.35
C VAL A 101 7.89 -9.37 -5.30
N PRO A 102 6.56 -9.20 -5.43
CA PRO A 102 5.60 -9.84 -4.53
C PRO A 102 5.86 -11.34 -4.50
N HIS A 103 6.20 -11.87 -3.32
CA HIS A 103 6.77 -13.21 -3.20
C HIS A 103 5.70 -14.30 -2.99
N CYS A 104 4.50 -13.93 -2.50
CA CYS A 104 3.33 -14.80 -2.50
C CYS A 104 2.05 -13.97 -2.56
N GLU A 105 1.01 -14.57 -3.13
CA GLU A 105 -0.31 -13.94 -3.27
C GLU A 105 -0.94 -13.64 -1.90
N ALA A 106 -0.69 -14.46 -0.87
CA ALA A 106 -1.22 -14.21 0.46
C ALA A 106 -0.57 -12.99 1.18
N HIS A 107 0.69 -12.68 0.88
CA HIS A 107 1.47 -11.64 1.56
C HIS A 107 2.18 -10.74 0.52
N PRO A 108 1.44 -9.82 -0.13
CA PRO A 108 2.01 -8.90 -1.11
C PRO A 108 2.97 -7.91 -0.44
N PHE A 109 3.51 -6.97 -1.23
CA PHE A 109 4.17 -5.81 -0.62
C PHE A 109 3.22 -5.04 0.29
N HIS A 110 3.69 -4.65 1.47
CA HIS A 110 2.88 -3.88 2.41
C HIS A 110 2.53 -2.48 1.89
N PHE A 111 3.35 -1.92 0.99
CA PHE A 111 3.08 -0.65 0.33
C PHE A 111 3.31 -0.78 -1.17
N ILE A 112 2.34 -0.32 -1.96
CA ILE A 112 2.48 -0.13 -3.40
C ILE A 112 1.82 1.20 -3.79
N HIS A 113 2.55 2.04 -4.50
CA HIS A 113 2.02 3.21 -5.18
C HIS A 113 2.01 2.98 -6.68
N SER A 114 0.83 3.05 -7.29
CA SER A 114 0.62 2.80 -8.71
C SER A 114 0.02 4.00 -9.42
N ARG A 115 0.48 4.24 -10.65
CA ARG A 115 -0.03 5.28 -11.54
C ARG A 115 0.19 4.89 -12.99
N ARG A 116 -0.79 5.17 -13.85
CA ARG A 116 -0.73 4.88 -15.30
C ARG A 116 -0.42 3.39 -15.62
N GLY A 117 -0.87 2.47 -14.78
CA GLY A 117 -0.70 1.03 -14.96
C GLY A 117 0.63 0.49 -14.47
N PHE A 118 1.45 1.31 -13.79
CA PHE A 118 2.75 0.90 -13.28
C PHE A 118 2.82 1.12 -11.77
N SER A 119 3.35 0.12 -11.06
CA SER A 119 3.81 0.28 -9.68
C SER A 119 5.10 1.10 -9.69
N THR A 120 5.03 2.34 -9.22
CA THR A 120 6.14 3.30 -9.29
C THR A 120 7.05 3.24 -8.06
N THR A 121 6.50 2.92 -6.89
CA THR A 121 7.24 2.71 -5.63
C THR A 121 6.57 1.61 -4.85
N TYR A 122 7.34 0.68 -4.28
CA TYR A 122 6.83 -0.38 -3.43
C TYR A 122 7.89 -0.92 -2.49
N PHE A 123 7.46 -1.35 -1.30
CA PHE A 123 8.31 -2.02 -0.31
C PHE A 123 7.49 -2.66 0.80
N ASN A 124 8.16 -3.51 1.59
CA ASN A 124 7.65 -3.99 2.86
C ASN A 124 8.05 -3.04 3.99
N MET A 125 7.22 -2.98 5.03
CA MET A 125 7.44 -2.08 6.16
C MET A 125 7.90 -2.86 7.41
N GLY A 126 8.63 -2.17 8.27
CA GLY A 126 9.07 -2.62 9.57
C GLY A 126 10.28 -3.55 9.56
N ARG A 127 10.96 -3.68 10.69
CA ARG A 127 12.15 -4.55 10.88
C ARG A 127 13.22 -4.39 9.79
N ARG A 128 13.52 -3.14 9.37
CA ARG A 128 14.47 -2.79 8.30
C ARG A 128 14.09 -3.29 6.89
N ARG A 129 12.85 -3.73 6.68
CA ARG A 129 12.37 -4.24 5.38
C ARG A 129 12.19 -3.15 4.31
N GLU A 130 12.24 -1.88 4.68
CA GLU A 130 12.24 -0.76 3.72
C GLU A 130 13.53 -0.73 2.89
N SER A 131 14.60 -1.37 3.36
CA SER A 131 15.77 -1.70 2.54
C SER A 131 15.43 -2.92 1.69
N ARG A 132 15.64 -2.88 0.36
CA ARG A 132 15.13 -3.83 -0.68
C ARG A 132 13.77 -3.39 -1.28
N ARG A 133 13.76 -2.22 -1.92
CA ARG A 133 12.58 -1.51 -2.45
C ARG A 133 12.79 -1.05 -3.88
N SER A 134 11.70 -0.79 -4.60
CA SER A 134 11.74 -0.05 -5.86
C SER A 134 11.17 1.36 -5.68
N GLY A 135 11.63 2.30 -6.51
CA GLY A 135 11.22 3.70 -6.51
C GLY A 135 11.96 4.58 -5.49
N ASP A 136 11.79 5.89 -5.63
CA ASP A 136 12.47 6.94 -4.86
C ASP A 136 11.50 7.91 -4.14
N LEU A 137 10.18 7.75 -4.30
CA LEU A 137 9.16 8.69 -3.86
C LEU A 137 9.25 9.09 -2.37
N LEU A 138 9.67 8.15 -1.52
CA LEU A 138 9.74 8.30 -0.05
C LEU A 138 11.17 8.27 0.48
N VAL A 139 12.18 8.27 -0.38
CA VAL A 139 13.55 8.00 0.05
C VAL A 139 14.07 9.07 1.01
N ARG A 140 13.69 10.34 0.81
CA ARG A 140 14.16 11.46 1.64
C ARG A 140 13.56 11.39 3.04
N GLU A 141 12.26 11.12 3.12
CA GLU A 141 11.51 10.98 4.36
C GLU A 141 12.02 9.77 5.17
N LEU A 142 12.26 8.64 4.51
CA LEU A 142 12.79 7.43 5.15
C LEU A 142 14.24 7.61 5.63
N LEU A 143 15.07 8.34 4.86
CA LEU A 143 16.44 8.70 5.27
C LEU A 143 16.42 9.62 6.49
N ALA A 144 15.58 10.66 6.47
CA ALA A 144 15.45 11.61 7.58
C ALA A 144 14.94 10.93 8.86
N ALA A 145 14.08 9.93 8.75
CA ALA A 145 13.60 9.14 9.89
C ALA A 145 14.63 8.12 10.42
N GLY A 146 15.75 7.92 9.72
CA GLY A 146 16.77 6.92 10.06
C GLY A 146 16.32 5.47 9.79
N ILE A 147 15.32 5.27 8.94
CA ILE A 147 14.76 3.95 8.59
C ILE A 147 15.61 3.27 7.51
N VAL A 148 16.15 4.05 6.57
CA VAL A 148 17.03 3.59 5.49
C VAL A 148 18.30 4.43 5.48
N GLY A 149 19.37 3.95 4.86
CA GLY A 149 20.65 4.66 4.77
C GLY A 149 21.84 3.71 4.85
N ARG A 150 23.05 4.25 4.73
CA ARG A 150 24.30 3.48 4.95
C ARG A 150 24.38 2.98 6.39
N GLU A 151 23.93 3.81 7.32
CA GLU A 151 23.81 3.51 8.75
C GLU A 151 22.35 3.72 9.15
N THR A 152 21.82 2.84 9.99
CA THR A 152 20.46 2.93 10.54
C THR A 152 20.51 2.86 12.07
N PRO A 153 21.20 3.82 12.72
CA PRO A 153 21.60 3.73 14.13
C PRO A 153 20.41 3.66 15.08
N ARG A 154 19.25 4.21 14.71
CA ARG A 154 18.03 4.14 15.54
C ARG A 154 17.57 2.72 15.82
N TYR A 155 17.70 1.80 14.85
CA TYR A 155 17.40 0.40 15.08
C TYR A 155 18.37 -0.28 16.08
N GLU A 156 19.54 0.31 16.32
CA GLU A 156 20.54 -0.19 17.26
C GLU A 156 20.37 0.43 18.65
N THR A 157 19.99 1.71 18.72
CA THR A 157 19.86 2.46 19.98
C THR A 157 18.45 2.44 20.57
N GLU A 158 17.43 2.13 19.77
CA GLU A 158 16.01 2.12 20.17
C GLU A 158 15.42 0.71 19.93
N PRO A 159 15.46 -0.19 20.92
CA PRO A 159 14.86 -1.52 20.79
C PRO A 159 13.38 -1.45 20.40
N GLY A 160 13.00 -2.19 19.36
CA GLY A 160 11.63 -2.20 18.85
C GLY A 160 11.26 -1.02 17.94
N PHE A 161 12.20 -0.12 17.65
CA PHE A 161 11.97 0.95 16.67
C PHE A 161 11.41 0.40 15.36
N ASN A 162 10.26 0.92 14.96
CA ASN A 162 9.56 0.57 13.72
C ASN A 162 9.43 -0.95 13.49
N ALA A 163 9.24 -1.74 14.56
CA ALA A 163 9.14 -3.19 14.47
C ALA A 163 7.88 -3.64 13.71
N ASP A 164 6.81 -2.84 13.76
CA ASP A 164 5.52 -3.02 13.11
C ASP A 164 5.35 -2.15 11.85
N GLY A 165 6.35 -1.32 11.52
CA GLY A 165 6.25 -0.39 10.39
C GLY A 165 5.43 0.87 10.66
N ALA A 166 4.99 1.14 11.90
CA ALA A 166 4.09 2.25 12.20
C ALA A 166 4.68 3.64 11.86
N VAL A 167 6.00 3.81 11.99
CA VAL A 167 6.68 5.06 11.61
C VAL A 167 6.65 5.21 10.09
N THR A 168 6.90 4.13 9.37
CA THR A 168 6.82 4.10 7.90
C THR A 168 5.40 4.39 7.40
N LEU A 169 4.39 3.77 8.00
CA LEU A 169 2.98 3.99 7.67
C LEU A 169 2.59 5.46 7.86
N ARG A 170 3.06 6.09 8.95
CA ARG A 170 2.84 7.52 9.18
C ARG A 170 3.39 8.36 8.05
N LEU A 171 4.65 8.13 7.65
CA LEU A 171 5.29 8.87 6.57
C LEU A 171 4.55 8.71 5.24
N ILE A 172 4.02 7.51 4.96
CA ILE A 172 3.19 7.27 3.77
C ILE A 172 1.89 8.07 3.87
N ALA A 173 1.17 7.96 4.98
CA ALA A 173 -0.09 8.68 5.18
C ALA A 173 0.10 10.20 5.04
N ASP A 174 1.16 10.75 5.63
CA ASP A 174 1.50 12.17 5.55
C ASP A 174 1.90 12.57 4.12
N ARG A 175 2.66 11.73 3.39
CA ARG A 175 3.12 12.01 2.01
C ARG A 175 1.96 12.15 1.03
N PHE A 176 0.90 11.36 1.20
CA PHE A 176 -0.24 11.30 0.30
C PHE A 176 -1.49 12.01 0.82
N GLY A 177 -1.49 12.42 2.09
CA GLY A 177 -2.68 12.92 2.79
C GLY A 177 -3.78 11.86 2.85
N LEU A 178 -3.44 10.63 3.24
CA LEU A 178 -4.41 9.53 3.29
C LEU A 178 -5.40 9.73 4.44
N PRO A 179 -6.72 9.64 4.20
CA PRO A 179 -7.72 9.71 5.25
C PRO A 179 -7.74 8.42 6.07
N SER A 180 -8.23 8.49 7.31
CA SER A 180 -8.42 7.30 8.15
C SER A 180 -9.51 6.39 7.57
N CYS A 181 -9.14 5.14 7.29
CA CYS A 181 -10.07 4.06 7.01
C CYS A 181 -10.48 3.38 8.34
N ALA A 182 -11.32 4.06 9.12
CA ALA A 182 -11.93 3.48 10.33
C ALA A 182 -13.22 2.74 9.99
#